data_AF-A0A8K0AA39-F1
#
_entry.id   AF-A0A8K0AA39-F1
#
_cell.length_a   1.000
_cell.length_b   1.000
_cell.length_c   1.000
_cell.angle_alpha   90.00
_cell.angle_beta   90.00
_cell.angle_gamma   90.00
#
_symmetry.space_group_name_H-M   'P 1'
#
loop_
_entity.id
_entity.type
_entity.pdbx_description
1 polymer ?
#
loop_
_entity_poly.entity_id
_entity_poly.type
_entity_poly.pdbx_seq_one_letter_code
_entity_poly.pdbx_strand_id
1 'polypeptide(L)'
;MARPGDDDYVWSDFDFSDFEEDLETLQSEEYIVEDDLSDGDDQSDAVTNAAASKLYVCEVCGKKYKIARWFDKHKSKEHPETITAEAPQPGTSNTSDEQGASNNTSAKGPRKATQSRRKLKVKRPTSKFEEKDALQEGPQLLTDALQEATNNPAWKVTFGSMETPGNRARRTATEILDIWPNVDSKNFILTLFTLLCSVITAGDTSVLFTAGNEVMWAAYHKLCSGEVFHSLWNNLMSKLKKDPCPSLYIFITKKVFEGLLKMKHNVDAPPSSGNCNSDDIRNMSEAEEQVLRYVAGYIPHALLKRYKKCNNKIAKLYVSVLEQWKVSGTRHSDTSFLKYTEGWVNAVDRGGLFNVTDKVYLFFRAMEKIVRSTANIQQLNQGIATGIKHETISKLETDFLVNKYWCVIACDITDEKASVALMEKVLSYYVNLRCKAFADAYMLVHNAAASKKGEKSLRKSLNSQDS
;
A
#
# COMPACT_ATOMS: atom_id res chain seq x y z
N MET A 1 8.04 -29.05 23.80
CA MET A 1 7.34 -28.89 25.08
C MET A 1 8.12 -27.86 25.90
N ALA A 2 7.66 -26.61 25.91
CA ALA A 2 8.23 -25.54 26.74
C ALA A 2 7.70 -25.68 28.17
N ARG A 3 8.52 -25.35 29.17
CA ARG A 3 8.13 -25.45 30.58
C ARG A 3 7.12 -24.34 30.93
N PRO A 4 6.03 -24.66 31.64
CA PRO A 4 5.14 -23.64 32.20
C PRO A 4 5.87 -22.91 33.34
N GLY A 5 6.10 -21.60 33.23
CA GLY A 5 6.60 -20.78 34.34
C GLY A 5 7.59 -19.65 34.03
N ASP A 6 7.98 -19.41 32.77
CA ASP A 6 8.96 -18.36 32.39
C ASP A 6 8.33 -17.26 31.50
N ASP A 7 7.08 -16.86 31.77
CA ASP A 7 6.33 -15.84 31.00
C ASP A 7 6.32 -14.44 31.65
N ASP A 8 7.37 -14.07 32.39
CA ASP A 8 7.51 -12.71 32.95
C ASP A 8 8.20 -11.74 31.98
N TYR A 9 8.03 -11.95 30.66
CA TYR A 9 8.37 -10.92 29.66
C TYR A 9 7.28 -9.84 29.68
N VAL A 10 7.44 -8.87 30.57
CA VAL A 10 6.56 -7.70 30.66
C VAL A 10 6.86 -6.79 29.46
N TRP A 11 6.02 -6.85 28.43
CA TRP A 11 6.08 -5.99 27.23
C TRP A 11 5.81 -4.49 27.52
N SER A 12 5.69 -4.09 28.79
CA SER A 12 5.49 -2.68 29.18
C SER A 12 6.69 -1.80 28.91
N ASP A 13 7.87 -2.38 28.66
CA ASP A 13 9.10 -1.64 28.38
C ASP A 13 9.23 -1.22 26.91
N PHE A 14 8.28 -1.59 26.04
CA PHE A 14 8.22 -1.02 24.70
C PHE A 14 7.59 0.37 24.79
N ASP A 15 8.43 1.38 25.05
CA ASP A 15 8.02 2.77 25.10
C ASP A 15 7.64 3.25 23.68
N PHE A 16 6.34 3.37 23.43
CA PHE A 16 5.79 3.89 22.18
C PHE A 16 5.78 5.43 22.14
N SER A 17 6.26 6.14 23.18
CA SER A 17 6.31 7.61 23.18
C SER A 17 7.22 8.16 22.07
N ASP A 18 8.32 7.47 21.77
CA ASP A 18 9.19 7.77 20.61
C ASP A 18 8.41 7.74 19.28
N PHE A 19 7.41 6.86 19.16
CA PHE A 19 6.56 6.79 17.96
C PHE A 19 5.56 7.95 17.91
N GLU A 20 5.09 8.45 19.05
CA GLU A 20 4.25 9.65 19.09
C GLU A 20 5.06 10.91 18.74
N GLU A 21 6.33 11.01 19.15
CA GLU A 21 7.20 12.16 18.87
C GLU A 21 7.67 12.22 17.40
N ASP A 22 8.03 11.08 16.79
CA ASP A 22 8.30 10.98 15.35
C ASP A 22 7.05 11.32 14.53
N LEU A 23 5.86 10.96 15.05
CA LEU A 23 4.57 11.29 14.46
C LEU A 23 4.27 12.79 14.58
N GLU A 24 4.56 13.44 15.71
CA GLU A 24 4.43 14.89 15.90
C GLU A 24 5.41 15.68 15.03
N THR A 25 6.61 15.15 14.82
CA THR A 25 7.60 15.76 13.93
C THR A 25 7.11 15.79 12.48
N LEU A 26 6.54 14.66 12.00
CA LEU A 26 5.88 14.59 10.69
C LEU A 26 4.61 15.46 10.60
N GLN A 27 3.90 15.71 11.71
CA GLN A 27 2.74 16.61 11.77
C GLN A 27 3.10 18.07 11.50
N SER A 28 4.28 18.53 11.94
CA SER A 28 4.68 19.94 11.80
C SER A 28 5.08 20.36 10.38
N GLU A 29 5.36 19.39 9.50
CA GLU A 29 5.78 19.64 8.11
C GLU A 29 4.62 19.60 7.10
N GLU A 30 3.44 19.10 7.46
CA GLU A 30 2.39 18.68 6.50
C GLU A 30 1.11 19.53 6.53
N TYR A 31 1.00 20.53 7.43
CA TYR A 31 -0.17 21.41 7.54
C TYR A 31 -0.03 22.74 6.78
N ILE A 32 0.48 22.66 5.55
CA ILE A 32 0.29 23.71 4.51
C ILE A 32 -0.11 22.98 3.23
N VAL A 33 -1.29 22.37 3.24
CA VAL A 33 -2.07 22.30 2.00
C VAL A 33 -2.79 23.64 1.98
N GLU A 34 -2.34 24.55 1.12
CA GLU A 34 -3.06 25.79 0.88
C GLU A 34 -4.48 25.41 0.47
N ASP A 35 -5.45 25.70 1.33
CA ASP A 35 -6.86 25.73 1.01
C ASP A 35 -7.06 26.84 -0.02
N ASP A 36 -6.74 26.56 -1.27
CA ASP A 36 -7.03 27.42 -2.43
C ASP A 36 -8.47 27.19 -2.91
N LEU A 37 -9.40 27.18 -1.95
CA LEU A 37 -10.84 27.18 -2.19
C LEU A 37 -11.49 28.12 -1.16
N SER A 38 -11.32 29.41 -1.42
CA SER A 38 -12.03 30.50 -0.74
C SER A 38 -12.63 31.42 -1.80
N ASP A 39 -13.94 31.34 -1.97
CA ASP A 39 -14.80 32.52 -2.13
C ASP A 39 -15.98 32.33 -1.16
N GLY A 40 -16.14 33.27 -0.24
CA GLY A 40 -17.25 33.28 0.72
C GLY A 40 -16.87 33.96 2.04
N ASP A 41 -16.89 35.29 2.03
CA ASP A 41 -16.96 36.14 3.22
C ASP A 41 -18.04 35.67 4.19
N ASP A 42 -17.73 35.62 5.48
CA ASP A 42 -18.59 36.30 6.47
C ASP A 42 -17.92 36.48 7.84
N GLN A 43 -18.12 37.68 8.38
CA GLN A 43 -17.66 38.16 9.68
C GLN A 43 -18.47 37.56 10.84
N SER A 44 -17.82 37.35 11.99
CA SER A 44 -18.38 37.81 13.29
C SER A 44 -17.39 37.65 14.45
N ASP A 45 -17.52 38.60 15.37
CA ASP A 45 -16.64 38.91 16.50
C ASP A 45 -16.93 38.16 17.82
N ALA A 46 -15.89 38.15 18.65
CA ALA A 46 -15.84 38.16 20.14
C ALA A 46 -16.20 36.89 20.95
N VAL A 47 -15.30 36.42 21.83
CA VAL A 47 -15.11 36.86 23.23
C VAL A 47 -13.84 36.22 23.81
N THR A 48 -13.15 36.99 24.65
CA THR A 48 -11.83 36.79 25.28
C THR A 48 -11.82 35.86 26.49
N ASN A 49 -10.72 35.11 26.66
CA ASN A 49 -10.24 34.66 27.98
C ASN A 49 -8.77 35.09 28.15
N ALA A 50 -8.51 35.84 29.21
CA ALA A 50 -7.24 36.47 29.52
C ALA A 50 -6.29 35.53 30.27
N ALA A 51 -5.40 34.89 29.53
CA ALA A 51 -4.05 34.59 30.01
C ALA A 51 -3.12 35.44 29.13
N ALA A 52 -2.29 36.28 29.73
CA ALA A 52 -1.39 37.18 29.01
C ALA A 52 -0.31 36.36 28.27
N SER A 53 -0.68 35.77 27.13
CA SER A 53 0.25 35.12 26.22
C SER A 53 1.15 36.21 25.64
N LYS A 54 2.44 36.18 25.97
CA LYS A 54 3.45 37.05 25.34
C LYS A 54 3.32 36.90 23.82
N LEU A 55 2.86 37.97 23.17
CA LEU A 55 2.86 38.10 21.72
C LEU A 55 4.27 38.51 21.28
N TYR A 56 4.82 37.79 20.31
CA TYR A 56 6.10 38.08 19.69
C TYR A 56 5.85 39.00 18.51
N VAL A 57 6.38 40.23 18.54
CA VAL A 57 6.16 41.21 17.48
C VAL A 57 7.44 41.35 16.68
N CYS A 58 7.34 41.26 15.35
CA CYS A 58 8.47 41.53 14.48
C CYS A 58 8.77 43.02 14.45
N GLU A 59 9.97 43.39 14.89
CA GLU A 59 10.42 44.77 14.95
C GLU A 59 10.57 45.40 13.56
N VAL A 60 10.78 44.59 12.52
CA VAL A 60 11.00 45.09 11.15
C VAL A 60 9.68 45.40 10.44
N CYS A 61 8.65 44.57 10.60
CA CYS A 61 7.38 44.74 9.87
C CYS A 61 6.12 44.85 10.75
N GLY A 62 6.27 44.82 12.08
CA GLY A 62 5.16 44.96 13.05
C GLY A 62 4.22 43.75 13.17
N LYS A 63 4.44 42.66 12.43
CA LYS A 63 3.58 41.46 12.48
C LYS A 63 3.69 40.77 13.85
N LYS A 64 2.55 40.36 14.41
CA LYS A 64 2.45 39.73 15.73
C LYS A 64 2.24 38.22 15.61
N TYR A 65 2.93 37.46 16.45
CA TYR A 65 2.92 36.00 16.46
C TYR A 65 2.60 35.49 17.87
N LYS A 66 1.72 34.51 17.96
CA LYS A 66 1.34 33.87 19.25
C LYS A 66 2.39 32.87 19.75
N ILE A 67 3.30 32.42 18.88
CA ILE A 67 4.25 31.33 19.15
C ILE A 67 5.63 31.75 18.61
N ALA A 68 6.67 31.64 19.43
CA ALA A 68 8.04 32.04 19.09
C ALA A 68 8.58 31.40 17.80
N ARG A 69 8.29 30.10 17.59
CA ARG A 69 8.73 29.35 16.40
C ARG A 69 8.25 29.98 15.08
N TRP A 70 7.05 30.55 15.06
CA TRP A 70 6.51 31.22 13.88
C TRP A 70 7.14 32.59 13.65
N PHE A 71 7.45 33.29 14.73
CA PHE A 71 8.19 34.54 14.69
C PHE A 71 9.60 34.33 14.11
N ASP A 72 10.33 33.31 14.54
CA ASP A 72 11.68 33.00 14.04
C ASP A 72 11.67 32.59 12.56
N LYS A 73 10.68 31.80 12.14
CA LYS A 73 10.49 31.41 10.73
C LYS A 73 10.17 32.62 9.86
N HIS A 74 9.35 33.55 10.35
CA HIS A 74 9.09 34.80 9.65
C HIS A 74 10.34 35.68 9.57
N LYS A 75 11.06 35.89 10.68
CA LYS A 75 12.28 36.72 10.73
C LYS A 75 13.36 36.20 9.78
N SER A 76 13.53 34.89 9.71
CA SER A 76 14.51 34.26 8.79
C SER A 76 14.11 34.29 7.32
N LYS A 77 12.80 34.27 7.01
CA LYS A 77 12.31 34.23 5.62
C LYS A 77 12.15 35.63 5.02
N GLU A 78 11.56 36.54 5.77
CA GLU A 78 11.17 37.86 5.27
C GLU A 78 12.18 38.97 5.62
N HIS A 79 13.06 38.73 6.61
CA HIS A 79 14.06 39.70 7.06
C HIS A 79 15.49 39.12 7.15
N PRO A 80 16.00 38.45 6.09
CA PRO A 80 17.29 37.78 6.11
C PRO A 80 18.49 38.71 6.35
N GLU A 81 18.36 40.00 6.04
CA GLU A 81 19.47 40.97 6.06
C GLU A 81 19.69 41.66 7.42
N THR A 82 18.82 41.45 8.40
CA THR A 82 18.91 42.13 9.71
C THR A 82 19.78 41.38 10.74
N ILE A 83 20.49 40.33 10.34
CA ILE A 83 21.35 39.49 11.23
C ILE A 83 22.84 39.86 11.06
N THR A 84 23.15 41.02 10.47
CA THR A 84 24.51 41.56 10.42
C THR A 84 24.76 42.47 11.61
N ALA A 85 25.72 42.07 12.45
CA ALA A 85 26.09 42.72 13.70
C ALA A 85 26.52 44.18 13.52
N GLU A 86 25.97 45.08 14.35
CA GLU A 86 26.56 46.38 14.62
C GLU A 86 27.91 46.17 15.34
N ALA A 87 28.99 46.58 14.68
CA ALA A 87 30.32 46.68 15.26
C ALA A 87 30.48 48.06 15.95
N PRO A 88 31.03 48.14 17.18
CA PRO A 88 31.46 49.41 17.75
C PRO A 88 32.83 49.81 17.18
N GLN A 89 32.96 51.08 16.82
CA GLN A 89 34.21 51.73 16.38
C GLN A 89 35.18 52.04 17.53
N PRO A 90 36.48 52.33 17.23
CA PRO A 90 37.60 52.14 18.15
C PRO A 90 37.99 53.41 18.92
N GLY A 91 38.51 53.23 20.15
CA GLY A 91 39.10 54.29 20.96
C GLY A 91 40.11 53.77 22.00
N THR A 92 41.39 53.81 21.61
CA THR A 92 42.59 54.15 22.43
C THR A 92 42.88 53.53 23.81
N SER A 93 44.02 52.82 23.83
CA SER A 93 45.12 52.73 24.83
C SER A 93 45.04 51.84 26.08
N ASN A 94 46.03 50.93 26.14
CA ASN A 94 46.82 50.40 27.28
C ASN A 94 46.06 49.87 28.52
N THR A 95 46.27 48.62 28.93
CA THR A 95 47.36 48.14 29.83
C THR A 95 47.30 46.62 30.01
N SER A 96 48.49 46.01 30.12
CA SER A 96 48.92 44.77 30.82
C SER A 96 47.94 43.67 31.30
N ASP A 97 48.38 42.45 30.99
CA ASP A 97 48.52 41.26 31.85
C ASP A 97 47.34 40.33 32.21
N GLU A 98 47.74 39.05 32.19
CA GLU A 98 47.23 37.85 32.87
C GLU A 98 46.06 37.00 32.29
N GLN A 99 46.49 35.77 31.95
CA GLN A 99 45.93 34.46 32.30
C GLN A 99 44.52 34.06 31.82
N GLY A 100 44.52 33.08 30.91
CA GLY A 100 43.87 31.78 31.15
C GLY A 100 42.35 31.70 31.08
N ALA A 101 41.83 31.15 29.98
CA ALA A 101 40.80 30.11 30.00
C ALA A 101 40.50 29.60 28.59
N SER A 102 40.74 28.30 28.41
CA SER A 102 40.25 27.48 27.30
C SER A 102 38.73 27.56 27.21
N ASN A 103 38.19 27.81 26.01
CA ASN A 103 36.81 27.41 25.69
C ASN A 103 36.66 27.04 24.20
N ASN A 104 36.25 25.79 24.01
CA ASN A 104 35.92 25.13 22.74
C ASN A 104 34.84 25.88 21.97
N THR A 105 35.18 26.44 20.81
CA THR A 105 34.23 26.83 19.76
C THR A 105 33.92 25.64 18.86
N SER A 106 32.74 25.06 19.06
CA SER A 106 32.10 24.11 18.15
C SER A 106 31.69 24.79 16.85
N ALA A 107 32.28 24.35 15.74
CA ALA A 107 31.95 24.79 14.39
C ALA A 107 30.57 24.27 13.98
N LYS A 108 29.58 25.16 13.88
CA LYS A 108 28.28 24.88 13.27
C LYS A 108 28.45 24.71 11.75
N GLY A 109 28.36 23.47 11.30
CA GLY A 109 28.42 23.09 9.88
C GLY A 109 27.28 23.68 9.02
N PRO A 110 27.44 23.64 7.69
CA PRO A 110 26.53 24.27 6.74
C PRO A 110 25.12 23.66 6.79
N ARG A 111 24.11 24.53 6.89
CA ARG A 111 22.69 24.18 6.86
C ARG A 111 22.34 23.54 5.51
N LYS A 112 21.92 22.27 5.55
CA LYS A 112 21.40 21.53 4.40
C LYS A 112 20.12 22.21 3.88
N ALA A 113 20.13 22.58 2.61
CA ALA A 113 18.96 23.08 1.89
C ALA A 113 17.83 22.03 1.96
N THR A 114 16.67 22.44 2.45
CA THR A 114 15.47 21.62 2.53
C THR A 114 15.00 21.32 1.10
N GLN A 115 15.27 20.10 0.62
CA GLN A 115 14.82 19.66 -0.70
C GLN A 115 13.29 19.67 -0.73
N SER A 116 12.72 20.42 -1.69
CA SER A 116 11.30 20.39 -2.03
C SER A 116 10.87 18.93 -2.22
N ARG A 117 9.95 18.44 -1.36
CA ARG A 117 9.36 17.10 -1.48
C ARG A 117 8.79 16.94 -2.88
N ARG A 118 9.41 16.08 -3.69
CA ARG A 118 8.90 15.72 -5.02
C ARG A 118 7.51 15.13 -4.83
N LYS A 119 6.51 15.67 -5.53
CA LYS A 119 5.18 15.05 -5.63
C LYS A 119 5.38 13.63 -6.16
N LEU A 120 5.16 12.63 -5.31
CA LEU A 120 5.20 11.23 -5.72
C LEU A 120 4.12 11.03 -6.77
N LYS A 121 4.55 10.77 -8.00
CA LYS A 121 3.68 10.17 -9.00
C LYS A 121 3.79 8.68 -8.74
N VAL A 122 2.93 8.15 -7.86
CA VAL A 122 2.72 6.70 -7.78
C VAL A 122 2.26 6.30 -9.18
N LYS A 123 3.19 5.77 -9.97
CA LYS A 123 2.88 5.23 -11.29
C LYS A 123 2.66 3.76 -11.08
N ARG A 124 1.47 3.30 -11.45
CA ARG A 124 1.20 1.86 -11.56
C ARG A 124 2.30 1.22 -12.40
N PRO A 125 2.79 0.02 -12.03
CA PRO A 125 3.71 -0.71 -12.89
C PRO A 125 3.12 -0.79 -14.29
N THR A 126 3.89 -0.33 -15.28
CA THR A 126 3.52 -0.53 -16.68
C THR A 126 3.41 -2.03 -16.91
N SER A 127 2.26 -2.46 -17.43
CA SER A 127 2.05 -3.86 -17.76
C SER A 127 3.13 -4.32 -18.73
N LYS A 128 3.69 -5.51 -18.48
CA LYS A 128 4.63 -6.17 -19.36
C LYS A 128 3.92 -7.00 -20.44
N PHE A 129 2.60 -7.12 -20.33
CA PHE A 129 1.77 -7.85 -21.29
C PHE A 129 1.66 -7.05 -22.58
N GLU A 130 2.22 -7.59 -23.66
CA GLU A 130 2.18 -6.98 -24.99
C GLU A 130 1.16 -7.68 -25.91
N GLU A 131 0.79 -7.00 -27.00
CA GLU A 131 -0.09 -7.57 -28.03
C GLU A 131 0.47 -8.88 -28.62
N LYS A 132 1.79 -9.04 -28.66
CA LYS A 132 2.46 -10.26 -29.12
C LYS A 132 2.12 -11.47 -28.23
N ASP A 133 2.03 -11.28 -26.92
CA ASP A 133 1.67 -12.34 -25.98
C ASP A 133 0.23 -12.80 -26.22
N ALA A 134 -0.68 -11.84 -26.46
CA ALA A 134 -2.07 -12.11 -26.79
C ALA A 134 -2.21 -12.86 -28.12
N LEU A 135 -1.40 -12.54 -29.13
CA LEU A 135 -1.42 -13.19 -30.43
C LEU A 135 -0.81 -14.59 -30.44
N GLN A 136 0.17 -14.85 -29.57
CA GLN A 136 0.81 -16.16 -29.46
C GLN A 136 -0.12 -17.21 -28.86
N GLU A 137 -0.75 -16.93 -27.71
CA GLU A 137 -1.60 -17.89 -26.99
C GLU A 137 -3.09 -17.74 -27.34
N GLY A 138 -3.47 -16.62 -27.97
CA GLY A 138 -4.84 -16.30 -28.33
C GLY A 138 -5.58 -17.38 -29.13
N PRO A 139 -4.98 -17.97 -30.18
CA PRO A 139 -5.62 -19.05 -30.94
C PRO A 139 -6.03 -20.26 -30.07
N GLN A 140 -5.21 -20.61 -29.07
CA GLN A 140 -5.53 -21.69 -28.13
C GLN A 140 -6.68 -21.29 -27.22
N LEU A 141 -6.66 -20.08 -26.64
CA LEU A 141 -7.75 -19.56 -25.82
C LEU A 141 -9.10 -19.53 -26.56
N LEU A 142 -9.09 -19.18 -27.85
CA LEU A 142 -10.28 -19.18 -28.69
C LEU A 142 -10.82 -20.60 -28.92
N THR A 143 -9.92 -21.55 -29.16
CA THR A 143 -10.27 -22.97 -29.30
C THR A 143 -10.84 -23.53 -28.00
N ASP A 144 -10.21 -23.23 -26.87
CA ASP A 144 -10.69 -23.62 -25.53
C ASP A 144 -12.06 -23.01 -25.22
N ALA A 145 -12.27 -21.74 -25.58
CA ALA A 145 -13.55 -21.06 -25.40
C ALA A 145 -14.66 -21.69 -26.25
N LEU A 146 -14.38 -22.08 -27.49
CA LEU A 146 -15.30 -22.84 -28.34
C LEU A 146 -15.59 -24.23 -27.76
N GLN A 147 -14.57 -24.94 -27.25
CA GLN A 147 -14.72 -26.23 -26.59
C GLN A 147 -15.60 -26.11 -25.33
N GLU A 148 -15.42 -25.06 -24.53
CA GLU A 148 -16.24 -24.79 -23.36
C GLU A 148 -17.69 -24.45 -23.76
N ALA A 149 -17.86 -23.69 -24.84
CA ALA A 149 -19.17 -23.33 -25.40
C ALA A 149 -19.99 -24.57 -25.80
N THR A 150 -19.35 -25.60 -26.39
CA THR A 150 -20.04 -26.87 -26.72
C THR A 150 -20.49 -27.66 -25.48
N ASN A 151 -19.76 -27.49 -24.36
CA ASN A 151 -19.97 -28.24 -23.13
C ASN A 151 -20.79 -27.49 -22.07
N ASN A 152 -21.11 -26.21 -22.30
CA ASN A 152 -21.79 -25.35 -21.33
C ASN A 152 -23.13 -25.94 -20.86
N PRO A 153 -23.29 -26.27 -19.56
CA PRO A 153 -24.50 -26.88 -19.02
C PRO A 153 -25.76 -26.04 -19.24
N ALA A 154 -25.67 -24.70 -19.15
CA ALA A 154 -26.81 -23.81 -19.32
C ALA A 154 -27.40 -23.86 -20.74
N TRP A 155 -26.58 -24.26 -21.73
CA TRP A 155 -26.98 -24.37 -23.13
C TRP A 155 -27.47 -25.77 -23.53
N LYS A 156 -27.45 -26.71 -22.58
CA LYS A 156 -28.05 -28.05 -22.72
C LYS A 156 -29.50 -28.10 -22.26
N VAL A 157 -29.97 -27.07 -21.56
CA VAL A 157 -31.36 -26.96 -21.12
C VAL A 157 -32.28 -26.93 -22.34
N THR A 158 -33.32 -27.77 -22.32
CA THR A 158 -34.35 -27.84 -23.35
C THR A 158 -35.69 -27.55 -22.69
N PHE A 159 -36.55 -26.79 -23.38
CA PHE A 159 -37.93 -26.52 -22.94
C PHE A 159 -38.88 -27.21 -23.91
N GLY A 160 -39.19 -28.48 -23.63
CA GLY A 160 -39.95 -29.34 -24.54
C GLY A 160 -39.18 -29.59 -25.84
N SER A 161 -39.85 -29.37 -26.98
CA SER A 161 -39.26 -29.52 -28.32
C SER A 161 -38.67 -28.22 -28.90
N MET A 162 -38.78 -27.09 -28.21
CA MET A 162 -38.30 -25.81 -28.73
C MET A 162 -36.78 -25.66 -28.56
N GLU A 163 -36.09 -25.35 -29.66
CA GLU A 163 -34.67 -25.02 -29.65
C GLU A 163 -34.45 -23.66 -28.98
N THR A 164 -33.72 -23.64 -27.87
CA THR A 164 -33.37 -22.40 -27.18
C THR A 164 -32.21 -21.68 -27.87
N PRO A 165 -32.03 -20.36 -27.66
CA PRO A 165 -30.84 -19.65 -28.12
C PRO A 165 -29.52 -20.29 -27.66
N GLY A 166 -29.50 -20.87 -26.45
CA GLY A 166 -28.36 -21.62 -25.94
C GLY A 166 -28.10 -22.90 -26.72
N ASN A 167 -29.14 -23.68 -27.05
CA ASN A 167 -28.98 -24.88 -27.87
C ASN A 167 -28.41 -24.55 -29.26
N ARG A 168 -28.88 -23.46 -29.87
CA ARG A 168 -28.36 -22.94 -31.14
C ARG A 168 -26.89 -22.56 -31.02
N ALA A 169 -26.53 -21.77 -30.00
CA ALA A 169 -25.15 -21.37 -29.73
C ALA A 169 -24.23 -22.59 -29.55
N ARG A 170 -24.68 -23.61 -28.82
CA ARG A 170 -23.95 -24.87 -28.64
C ARG A 170 -23.73 -25.61 -29.96
N ARG A 171 -24.78 -25.78 -30.76
CA ARG A 171 -24.69 -26.44 -32.07
C ARG A 171 -23.75 -25.68 -33.01
N THR A 172 -23.92 -24.37 -33.10
CA THR A 172 -23.04 -23.50 -33.90
C THR A 172 -21.59 -23.59 -33.42
N ALA A 173 -21.32 -23.63 -32.12
CA ALA A 173 -19.96 -23.82 -31.60
C ALA A 173 -19.32 -25.14 -32.05
N THR A 174 -20.09 -26.25 -32.02
CA THR A 174 -19.63 -27.55 -32.50
C THR A 174 -19.29 -27.51 -33.99
N GLU A 175 -20.20 -26.94 -34.80
CA GLU A 175 -19.98 -26.82 -36.25
C GLU A 175 -18.79 -25.91 -36.59
N ILE A 176 -18.58 -24.84 -35.81
CA ILE A 176 -17.40 -23.99 -35.97
C ILE A 176 -16.14 -24.79 -35.67
N LEU A 177 -16.08 -25.54 -34.56
CA LEU A 177 -14.91 -26.35 -34.20
C LEU A 177 -14.56 -27.38 -35.28
N ASP A 178 -15.55 -28.06 -35.85
CA ASP A 178 -15.32 -29.08 -36.88
C ASP A 178 -14.70 -28.49 -38.17
N ILE A 179 -15.05 -27.24 -38.49
CA ILE A 179 -14.61 -26.57 -39.72
C ILE A 179 -13.36 -25.70 -39.47
N TRP A 180 -13.11 -25.31 -38.22
CA TRP A 180 -12.07 -24.35 -37.81
C TRP A 180 -10.68 -24.61 -38.41
N PRO A 181 -10.16 -25.87 -38.44
CA PRO A 181 -8.83 -26.14 -38.98
C PRO A 181 -8.68 -25.81 -40.48
N ASN A 182 -9.79 -25.75 -41.22
CA ASN A 182 -9.81 -25.56 -42.67
C ASN A 182 -10.11 -24.11 -43.08
N VAL A 183 -10.32 -23.21 -42.12
CA VAL A 183 -10.74 -21.82 -42.39
C VAL A 183 -9.55 -20.90 -42.21
N ASP A 184 -9.32 -20.02 -43.18
CA ASP A 184 -8.37 -18.92 -43.01
C ASP A 184 -8.94 -17.89 -42.01
N SER A 185 -8.65 -18.13 -40.73
CA SER A 185 -9.10 -17.35 -39.58
C SER A 185 -8.05 -16.33 -39.12
N LYS A 186 -6.89 -16.22 -39.79
CA LYS A 186 -5.77 -15.39 -39.35
C LYS A 186 -6.15 -13.93 -39.13
N ASN A 187 -6.85 -13.33 -40.10
CA ASN A 187 -7.30 -11.94 -39.99
C ASN A 187 -8.33 -11.74 -38.88
N PHE A 188 -9.21 -12.73 -38.64
CA PHE A 188 -10.19 -12.67 -37.56
C PHE A 188 -9.50 -12.70 -36.19
N ILE A 189 -8.59 -13.67 -36.01
CA ILE A 189 -7.78 -13.82 -34.80
C ILE A 189 -7.02 -12.52 -34.54
N LEU A 190 -6.20 -12.06 -35.50
CA LEU A 190 -5.41 -10.85 -35.36
C LEU A 190 -6.28 -9.67 -34.90
N THR A 191 -7.38 -9.39 -35.62
CA THR A 191 -8.26 -8.26 -35.30
C THR A 191 -8.92 -8.40 -33.92
N LEU A 192 -9.42 -9.59 -33.57
CA LEU A 192 -10.07 -9.83 -32.28
C LEU A 192 -9.08 -9.61 -31.13
N PHE A 193 -7.87 -10.16 -31.23
CA PHE A 193 -6.87 -10.07 -30.18
C PHE A 193 -6.27 -8.66 -30.07
N THR A 194 -6.08 -7.92 -31.17
CA THR A 194 -5.74 -6.49 -31.13
C THR A 194 -6.80 -5.68 -30.38
N LEU A 195 -8.09 -5.89 -30.70
CA LEU A 195 -9.19 -5.20 -30.02
C LEU A 195 -9.23 -5.53 -28.52
N LEU A 196 -9.14 -6.81 -28.16
CA LEU A 196 -9.15 -7.22 -26.76
C LEU A 196 -7.91 -6.77 -26.00
N CYS A 197 -6.73 -6.75 -26.63
CA CYS A 197 -5.52 -6.22 -26.02
C CYS A 197 -5.68 -4.73 -25.69
N SER A 198 -6.24 -3.94 -26.61
CA SER A 198 -6.52 -2.52 -26.36
C SER A 198 -7.48 -2.28 -25.19
N VAL A 199 -8.45 -3.18 -24.99
CA VAL A 199 -9.36 -3.15 -23.85
C VAL A 199 -8.62 -3.47 -22.56
N ILE A 200 -7.82 -4.54 -22.55
CA ILE A 200 -7.07 -5.03 -21.39
C ILE A 200 -6.05 -3.99 -20.89
N THR A 201 -5.46 -3.21 -21.79
CA THR A 201 -4.49 -2.17 -21.46
C THR A 201 -5.13 -0.79 -21.24
N ALA A 202 -6.43 -0.62 -21.49
CA ALA A 202 -7.13 0.66 -21.31
C ALA A 202 -7.02 1.21 -19.88
N GLY A 203 -6.92 0.33 -18.88
CA GLY A 203 -6.80 0.68 -17.47
C GLY A 203 -5.38 1.00 -17.00
N ASP A 204 -4.35 0.83 -17.83
CA ASP A 204 -2.94 0.88 -17.40
C ASP A 204 -2.48 2.31 -17.05
N THR A 205 -3.17 3.33 -17.55
CA THR A 205 -2.91 4.72 -17.19
C THR A 205 -3.49 5.13 -15.84
N SER A 206 -4.37 4.31 -15.25
CA SER A 206 -4.99 4.60 -13.96
C SER A 206 -4.02 4.34 -12.82
N VAL A 207 -3.97 5.23 -11.82
CA VAL A 207 -3.08 5.05 -10.67
C VAL A 207 -3.64 3.96 -9.77
N LEU A 208 -4.95 3.95 -9.53
CA LEU A 208 -5.62 2.89 -8.79
C LEU A 208 -6.01 1.69 -9.66
N PHE A 209 -5.88 0.50 -9.07
CA PHE A 209 -6.28 -0.76 -9.71
C PHE A 209 -7.80 -0.85 -9.92
N THR A 210 -8.62 -0.33 -8.99
CA THR A 210 -10.09 -0.27 -9.14
C THR A 210 -10.51 0.63 -10.29
N ALA A 211 -9.99 1.86 -10.34
CA ALA A 211 -10.25 2.79 -11.44
C ALA A 211 -9.80 2.19 -12.78
N GLY A 212 -8.60 1.57 -12.82
CA GLY A 212 -8.12 0.90 -14.02
C GLY A 212 -9.01 -0.28 -14.45
N ASN A 213 -9.53 -1.06 -13.50
CA ASN A 213 -10.47 -2.14 -13.81
C ASN A 213 -11.80 -1.59 -14.34
N GLU A 214 -12.32 -0.52 -13.75
CA GLU A 214 -13.55 0.11 -14.23
C GLU A 214 -13.39 0.61 -15.67
N VAL A 215 -12.28 1.31 -15.97
CA VAL A 215 -11.96 1.77 -17.32
C VAL A 215 -11.84 0.59 -18.30
N MET A 216 -11.15 -0.49 -17.90
CA MET A 216 -11.02 -1.71 -18.70
C MET A 216 -12.39 -2.36 -18.98
N TRP A 217 -13.25 -2.53 -17.98
CA TRP A 217 -14.57 -3.13 -18.16
C TRP A 217 -15.51 -2.23 -18.96
N ALA A 218 -15.44 -0.91 -18.77
CA ALA A 218 -16.17 0.05 -19.61
C ALA A 218 -15.74 -0.06 -21.07
N ALA A 219 -14.43 -0.16 -21.34
CA ALA A 219 -13.90 -0.39 -22.69
C ALA A 219 -14.35 -1.74 -23.26
N TYR A 220 -14.39 -2.79 -22.46
CA TYR A 220 -14.87 -4.12 -22.86
C TYR A 220 -16.34 -4.07 -23.29
N HIS A 221 -17.21 -3.48 -22.46
CA HIS A 221 -18.63 -3.36 -22.78
C HIS A 221 -18.87 -2.49 -24.01
N LYS A 222 -18.13 -1.38 -24.14
CA LYS A 222 -18.18 -0.52 -25.33
C LYS A 222 -17.77 -1.29 -26.59
N LEU A 223 -16.71 -2.09 -26.53
CA LEU A 223 -16.28 -2.96 -27.62
C LEU A 223 -17.39 -3.94 -28.00
N CYS A 224 -17.97 -4.67 -27.04
CA CYS A 224 -19.01 -5.67 -27.30
C CYS A 224 -20.29 -5.08 -27.90
N SER A 225 -20.58 -3.80 -27.65
CA SER A 225 -21.70 -3.06 -28.24
C SER A 225 -21.37 -2.35 -29.55
N GLY A 226 -20.10 -2.36 -29.97
CA GLY A 226 -19.61 -1.56 -31.10
C GLY A 226 -19.83 -2.24 -32.46
N GLU A 227 -20.07 -1.43 -33.49
CA GLU A 227 -20.26 -1.90 -34.87
C GLU A 227 -19.06 -2.67 -35.43
N VAL A 228 -17.83 -2.26 -35.06
CA VAL A 228 -16.60 -2.93 -35.48
C VAL A 228 -16.57 -4.38 -34.99
N PHE A 229 -16.96 -4.60 -33.72
CA PHE A 229 -17.01 -5.94 -33.12
C PHE A 229 -18.10 -6.80 -33.76
N HIS A 230 -19.30 -6.25 -33.95
CA HIS A 230 -20.38 -6.96 -34.63
C HIS A 230 -20.04 -7.31 -36.08
N SER A 231 -19.41 -6.39 -36.81
CA SER A 231 -18.96 -6.61 -38.18
C SER A 231 -17.89 -7.69 -38.27
N LEU A 232 -16.94 -7.72 -37.32
CA LEU A 232 -15.92 -8.75 -37.24
C LEU A 232 -16.53 -10.16 -37.12
N TRP A 233 -17.47 -10.34 -36.19
CA TRP A 233 -18.17 -11.61 -36.00
C TRP A 233 -19.08 -11.97 -37.17
N ASN A 234 -19.86 -11.02 -37.70
CA ASN A 234 -20.72 -11.25 -38.86
C ASN A 234 -19.92 -11.67 -40.11
N ASN A 235 -18.75 -11.08 -40.31
CA ASN A 235 -17.84 -11.46 -41.39
C ASN A 235 -17.31 -12.89 -41.22
N LEU A 236 -16.93 -13.29 -40.00
CA LEU A 236 -16.53 -14.67 -39.72
C LEU A 236 -17.69 -15.63 -39.99
N MET A 237 -18.88 -15.36 -39.45
CA MET A 237 -20.06 -16.22 -39.62
C MET A 237 -20.46 -16.36 -41.10
N SER A 238 -20.38 -15.27 -41.87
CA SER A 238 -20.65 -15.28 -43.30
C SER A 238 -19.65 -16.16 -44.07
N LYS A 239 -18.35 -16.10 -43.74
CA LYS A 239 -17.33 -16.98 -44.32
C LYS A 239 -17.58 -18.45 -44.00
N LEU A 240 -18.08 -18.74 -42.79
CA LEU A 240 -18.46 -20.08 -42.35
C LEU A 240 -19.82 -20.53 -42.87
N LYS A 241 -20.55 -19.67 -43.60
CA LYS A 241 -21.93 -19.89 -44.07
C LYS A 241 -22.87 -20.26 -42.92
N LYS A 242 -22.75 -19.55 -41.80
CA LYS A 242 -23.57 -19.72 -40.60
C LYS A 242 -24.33 -18.43 -40.28
N ASP A 243 -25.48 -18.57 -39.66
CA ASP A 243 -26.26 -17.44 -39.18
C ASP A 243 -25.59 -16.80 -37.95
N PRO A 244 -25.63 -15.46 -37.81
CA PRO A 244 -25.12 -14.79 -36.62
C PRO A 244 -25.74 -15.34 -35.32
N CYS A 245 -24.88 -15.62 -34.33
CA CYS A 245 -25.30 -16.14 -33.03
C CYS A 245 -24.79 -15.27 -31.88
N PRO A 246 -25.59 -14.29 -31.41
CA PRO A 246 -25.19 -13.37 -30.35
C PRO A 246 -24.71 -13.98 -29.05
N SER A 247 -25.45 -14.97 -28.56
CA SER A 247 -25.09 -15.66 -27.31
C SER A 247 -23.73 -16.34 -27.41
N LEU A 248 -23.38 -16.86 -28.60
CA LEU A 248 -22.10 -17.51 -28.83
C LEU A 248 -20.94 -16.50 -28.85
N TYR A 249 -21.04 -15.41 -29.62
CA TYR A 249 -19.93 -14.46 -29.71
C TYR A 249 -19.67 -13.75 -28.38
N ILE A 250 -20.69 -13.45 -27.57
CA ILE A 250 -20.51 -12.82 -26.25
C ILE A 250 -19.80 -13.80 -25.32
N PHE A 251 -20.22 -15.06 -25.32
CA PHE A 251 -19.63 -16.10 -24.50
C PHE A 251 -18.15 -16.32 -24.85
N ILE A 252 -17.85 -16.54 -26.13
CA ILE A 252 -16.48 -16.76 -26.59
C ILE A 252 -15.62 -15.55 -26.26
N THR A 253 -16.07 -14.34 -26.62
CA THR A 253 -15.31 -13.11 -26.39
C THR A 253 -15.02 -12.90 -24.91
N LYS A 254 -15.99 -13.16 -24.03
CA LYS A 254 -15.81 -13.09 -22.58
C LYS A 254 -14.76 -14.08 -22.09
N LYS A 255 -14.82 -15.33 -22.56
CA LYS A 255 -13.87 -16.38 -22.17
C LYS A 255 -12.46 -16.10 -22.63
N VAL A 256 -12.31 -15.64 -23.87
CA VAL A 256 -11.01 -15.19 -24.41
C VAL A 256 -10.49 -14.00 -23.60
N PHE A 257 -11.34 -13.00 -23.32
CA PHE A 257 -10.98 -11.85 -22.50
C PHE A 257 -10.52 -12.25 -21.08
N GLU A 258 -11.25 -13.13 -20.40
CA GLU A 258 -10.86 -13.67 -19.08
C GLU A 258 -9.54 -14.44 -19.13
N GLY A 259 -9.32 -15.23 -20.20
CA GLY A 259 -8.07 -15.95 -20.44
C GLY A 259 -6.87 -15.01 -20.62
N LEU A 260 -7.02 -13.99 -21.46
CA LEU A 260 -5.98 -12.97 -21.67
C LEU A 260 -5.72 -12.15 -20.39
N LEU A 261 -6.77 -11.84 -19.62
CA LEU A 261 -6.61 -11.13 -18.34
C LEU A 261 -5.81 -11.98 -17.34
N LYS A 262 -6.05 -13.29 -17.29
CA LYS A 262 -5.25 -14.23 -16.49
C LYS A 262 -3.80 -14.27 -16.96
N MET A 263 -3.55 -14.27 -18.27
CA MET A 263 -2.20 -14.19 -18.82
C MET A 263 -1.51 -12.89 -18.42
N LYS A 264 -2.16 -11.74 -18.59
CA LYS A 264 -1.64 -10.44 -18.13
C LYS A 264 -1.26 -10.50 -16.67
N HIS A 265 -2.13 -11.04 -15.81
CA HIS A 265 -1.82 -11.21 -14.39
C HIS A 265 -0.62 -12.12 -14.13
N ASN A 266 -0.41 -13.16 -14.91
CA ASN A 266 0.76 -14.04 -14.77
C ASN A 266 2.06 -13.38 -15.25
N VAL A 267 1.99 -12.57 -16.32
CA VAL A 267 3.13 -11.83 -16.88
C VAL A 267 3.52 -10.64 -15.99
N ASP A 268 2.51 -9.95 -15.46
CA ASP A 268 2.68 -8.80 -14.55
C ASP A 268 2.97 -9.23 -13.11
N ALA A 269 2.61 -10.46 -12.73
CA ALA A 269 3.06 -11.01 -11.46
C ALA A 269 4.60 -10.95 -11.42
N PRO A 270 5.19 -10.53 -10.29
CA PRO A 270 6.63 -10.67 -10.12
C PRO A 270 6.99 -12.11 -10.47
N PRO A 271 8.06 -12.36 -11.25
CA PRO A 271 8.48 -13.72 -11.55
C PRO A 271 8.54 -14.45 -10.21
N SER A 272 7.70 -15.48 -10.03
CA SER A 272 7.67 -16.32 -8.84
C SER A 272 9.10 -16.73 -8.60
N SER A 273 9.78 -16.05 -7.68
CA SER A 273 11.23 -15.86 -7.79
C SER A 273 11.85 -17.24 -7.80
N GLY A 274 12.43 -17.59 -8.95
CA GLY A 274 13.07 -18.88 -9.15
C GLY A 274 14.19 -19.02 -8.12
N ASN A 275 14.25 -20.19 -7.49
CA ASN A 275 15.43 -20.69 -6.78
C ASN A 275 16.07 -19.77 -5.72
N CYS A 276 15.30 -19.03 -4.92
CA CYS A 276 15.74 -18.79 -3.55
C CYS A 276 15.28 -20.00 -2.71
N ASN A 277 16.16 -20.98 -2.50
CA ASN A 277 15.96 -22.18 -1.68
C ASN A 277 15.73 -21.89 -0.18
N SER A 278 15.23 -20.71 0.17
CA SER A 278 14.85 -20.36 1.53
C SER A 278 13.32 -20.35 1.63
N ASP A 279 12.72 -21.54 1.68
CA ASP A 279 11.30 -21.68 2.06
C ASP A 279 10.99 -20.95 3.38
N ASP A 280 11.99 -20.78 4.25
CA ASP A 280 11.92 -20.00 5.50
C ASP A 280 11.65 -18.51 5.32
N ILE A 281 12.12 -17.87 4.23
CA ILE A 281 11.90 -16.41 4.05
C ILE A 281 10.46 -16.13 3.60
N ARG A 282 9.80 -17.10 2.96
CA ARG A 282 8.46 -16.94 2.38
C ARG A 282 7.33 -17.45 3.26
N ASN A 283 7.60 -18.45 4.10
CA ASN A 283 6.59 -19.08 4.92
C ASN A 283 6.72 -18.58 6.36
N MET A 284 5.74 -17.76 6.76
CA MET A 284 5.58 -17.41 8.17
C MET A 284 5.01 -18.61 8.92
N SER A 285 5.57 -18.89 10.09
CA SER A 285 4.97 -19.81 11.05
C SER A 285 3.61 -19.29 11.51
N GLU A 286 2.78 -20.20 12.03
CA GLU A 286 1.48 -19.84 12.61
C GLU A 286 1.59 -18.76 13.69
N ALA A 287 2.59 -18.84 14.56
CA ALA A 287 2.84 -17.85 15.61
C ALA A 287 3.15 -16.47 15.02
N GLU A 288 4.00 -16.40 13.99
CA GLU A 288 4.32 -15.15 13.30
C GLU A 288 3.09 -14.55 12.60
N GLU A 289 2.23 -15.40 12.02
CA GLU A 289 0.98 -14.94 11.40
C GLU A 289 -0.01 -14.38 12.42
N GLN A 290 -0.10 -14.98 13.61
CA GLN A 290 -0.92 -14.45 14.70
C GLN A 290 -0.39 -13.10 15.22
N VAL A 291 0.93 -12.97 15.39
CA VAL A 291 1.57 -11.69 15.74
C VAL A 291 1.35 -10.65 14.64
N LEU A 292 1.45 -11.03 13.37
CA LEU A 292 1.20 -10.12 12.26
C LEU A 292 -0.25 -9.63 12.26
N ARG A 293 -1.23 -10.49 12.56
CA ARG A 293 -2.64 -10.08 12.66
C ARG A 293 -2.87 -9.10 13.79
N TYR A 294 -2.17 -9.23 14.91
CA TYR A 294 -2.17 -8.23 15.97
C TYR A 294 -1.63 -6.88 15.49
N VAL A 295 -0.45 -6.88 14.84
CA VAL A 295 0.17 -5.66 14.27
C VAL A 295 -0.76 -5.00 13.24
N ALA A 296 -1.42 -5.81 12.42
CA ALA A 296 -2.41 -5.37 11.44
C ALA A 296 -3.60 -4.62 12.08
N GLY A 297 -3.92 -4.90 13.34
CA GLY A 297 -4.92 -4.15 14.12
C GLY A 297 -4.38 -2.88 14.77
N TYR A 298 -3.14 -2.92 15.25
CA TYR A 298 -2.50 -1.77 15.90
C TYR A 298 -2.44 -0.53 14.98
N ILE A 299 -2.01 -0.72 13.73
CA ILE A 299 -1.80 0.39 12.78
C ILE A 299 -3.10 1.15 12.45
N PRO A 300 -4.18 0.49 11.97
CA PRO A 300 -5.43 1.19 11.71
C PRO A 300 -6.04 1.77 12.98
N HIS A 301 -5.88 1.15 14.14
CA HIS A 301 -6.32 1.72 15.40
C HIS A 301 -5.63 3.07 15.70
N ALA A 302 -4.30 3.12 15.57
CA ALA A 302 -3.52 4.32 15.79
C ALA A 302 -3.90 5.44 14.80
N LEU A 303 -4.05 5.10 13.51
CA LEU A 303 -4.50 6.04 12.48
C LEU A 303 -5.94 6.52 12.72
N LEU A 304 -6.84 5.63 13.15
CA LEU A 304 -8.22 5.97 13.47
C LEU A 304 -8.29 6.96 14.63
N LYS A 305 -7.56 6.70 15.73
CA LYS A 305 -7.46 7.62 16.88
C LYS A 305 -6.94 8.99 16.46
N ARG A 306 -5.99 9.03 15.51
CA ARG A 306 -5.46 10.27 14.94
C ARG A 306 -6.51 11.02 14.14
N TYR A 307 -7.13 10.39 13.15
CA TYR A 307 -8.07 11.07 12.25
C TYR A 307 -9.38 11.48 12.94
N LYS A 308 -9.79 10.78 14.00
CA LYS A 308 -10.92 11.20 14.85
C LYS A 308 -10.71 12.57 15.54
N LYS A 309 -9.46 12.99 15.75
CA LYS A 309 -9.14 14.32 16.30
C LYS A 309 -9.24 15.43 15.26
N CYS A 310 -9.29 15.10 13.97
CA CYS A 310 -9.36 16.05 12.87
C CYS A 310 -10.82 16.23 12.41
N ASN A 311 -11.22 17.47 12.08
CA ASN A 311 -12.61 17.76 11.66
C ASN A 311 -12.81 17.96 10.15
N ASN A 312 -11.77 17.77 9.33
CA ASN A 312 -11.88 17.97 7.88
C ASN A 312 -12.58 16.78 7.18
N LYS A 313 -13.11 17.03 5.97
CA LYS A 313 -13.87 16.02 5.19
C LYS A 313 -13.05 14.76 4.90
N ILE A 314 -11.77 14.91 4.56
CA ILE A 314 -10.87 13.79 4.23
C ILE A 314 -10.62 12.91 5.46
N ALA A 315 -10.41 13.51 6.63
CA ALA A 315 -10.23 12.78 7.88
C ALA A 315 -11.49 11.99 8.25
N LYS A 316 -12.68 12.57 8.06
CA LYS A 316 -13.96 11.85 8.26
C LYS A 316 -14.09 10.66 7.30
N LEU A 317 -13.69 10.83 6.03
CA LEU A 317 -13.64 9.74 5.06
C LEU A 317 -12.69 8.62 5.52
N TYR A 318 -11.47 8.97 5.95
CA TYR A 318 -10.51 7.98 6.47
C TYR A 318 -11.01 7.28 7.72
N VAL A 319 -11.65 8.00 8.65
CA VAL A 319 -12.28 7.41 9.84
C VAL A 319 -13.31 6.36 9.41
N SER A 320 -14.19 6.70 8.48
CA SER A 320 -15.22 5.76 7.98
C SER A 320 -14.59 4.48 7.41
N VAL A 321 -13.56 4.61 6.57
CA VAL A 321 -12.88 3.47 5.94
C VAL A 321 -12.15 2.62 6.98
N LEU A 322 -11.39 3.25 7.87
CA LEU A 322 -10.65 2.55 8.93
C LEU A 322 -11.59 1.84 9.91
N GLU A 323 -12.78 2.37 10.18
CA GLU A 323 -13.78 1.69 11.03
C GLU A 323 -14.29 0.39 10.40
N GLN A 324 -14.44 0.35 9.07
CA GLN A 324 -14.84 -0.87 8.35
C GLN A 324 -13.76 -1.96 8.34
N TRP A 325 -12.51 -1.60 8.62
CA TRP A 325 -11.42 -2.58 8.74
C TRP A 325 -11.55 -3.41 10.02
N LYS A 326 -12.31 -2.91 11.00
CA LYS A 326 -12.60 -3.61 12.25
C LYS A 326 -13.66 -4.69 12.03
N VAL A 327 -13.47 -5.86 12.64
CA VAL A 327 -14.53 -6.87 12.74
C VAL A 327 -15.67 -6.30 13.59
N SER A 328 -16.87 -6.22 13.01
CA SER A 328 -18.07 -5.84 13.76
C SER A 328 -18.46 -6.98 14.69
N GLY A 329 -18.56 -6.69 15.99
CA GLY A 329 -18.80 -7.70 17.02
C GLY A 329 -20.03 -8.56 16.76
N THR A 330 -19.93 -9.84 17.15
CA THR A 330 -20.94 -10.93 17.17
C THR A 330 -21.05 -11.87 15.96
N ARG A 331 -20.35 -11.65 14.83
CA ARG A 331 -20.34 -12.64 13.75
C ARG A 331 -18.95 -12.81 13.15
N HIS A 332 -18.08 -13.52 13.85
CA HIS A 332 -17.11 -14.34 13.11
C HIS A 332 -17.93 -15.38 12.37
N SER A 333 -18.00 -15.31 11.04
CA SER A 333 -18.43 -16.47 10.27
C SER A 333 -17.49 -17.60 10.69
N ASP A 334 -18.02 -18.65 11.32
CA ASP A 334 -17.22 -19.64 12.03
C ASP A 334 -16.22 -20.41 11.16
N THR A 335 -16.19 -20.16 9.84
CA THR A 335 -15.52 -20.96 8.82
C THR A 335 -14.63 -20.13 7.88
N SER A 336 -13.80 -19.21 8.39
CA SER A 336 -12.68 -18.69 7.57
C SER A 336 -11.48 -19.63 7.62
N PHE A 337 -10.83 -19.87 6.48
CA PHE A 337 -9.54 -20.56 6.41
C PHE A 337 -8.44 -19.85 7.22
N LEU A 338 -8.61 -18.55 7.51
CA LEU A 338 -7.65 -17.73 8.26
C LEU A 338 -7.98 -17.63 9.76
N LYS A 339 -8.94 -18.41 10.27
CA LYS A 339 -9.33 -18.38 11.70
C LYS A 339 -8.15 -18.70 12.63
N TYR A 340 -7.18 -19.51 12.18
CA TYR A 340 -5.98 -19.84 12.96
C TYR A 340 -5.13 -18.61 13.32
N THR A 341 -5.20 -17.53 12.54
CA THR A 341 -4.42 -16.31 12.82
C THR A 341 -5.05 -15.43 13.91
N GLU A 342 -6.26 -15.74 14.37
CA GLU A 342 -6.96 -15.01 15.43
C GLU A 342 -6.66 -15.55 16.84
N GLY A 343 -6.06 -16.74 16.96
CA GLY A 343 -5.93 -17.48 18.22
C GLY A 343 -5.31 -16.66 19.36
N TRP A 344 -4.08 -16.17 19.15
CA TRP A 344 -3.38 -15.37 20.16
C TRP A 344 -4.04 -14.02 20.41
N VAL A 345 -4.50 -13.33 19.35
CA VAL A 345 -5.16 -12.01 19.50
C VAL A 345 -6.39 -12.14 20.39
N ASN A 346 -7.23 -13.15 20.15
CA ASN A 346 -8.41 -13.43 20.96
C ASN A 346 -8.06 -13.83 22.40
N ALA A 347 -6.93 -14.53 22.61
CA ALA A 347 -6.50 -14.92 23.94
C ALA A 347 -5.99 -13.73 24.78
N VAL A 348 -5.38 -12.72 24.15
CA VAL A 348 -4.86 -11.53 24.85
C VAL A 348 -5.83 -10.35 24.85
N ASP A 349 -6.90 -10.40 24.06
CA ASP A 349 -7.90 -9.33 24.00
C ASP A 349 -8.71 -9.24 25.29
N ARG A 350 -8.68 -8.05 25.90
CA ARG A 350 -9.48 -7.70 27.09
C ARG A 350 -10.61 -6.72 26.75
N GLY A 351 -11.02 -6.69 25.48
CA GLY A 351 -12.05 -5.78 24.94
C GLY A 351 -11.49 -4.44 24.42
N GLY A 352 -10.17 -4.31 24.36
CA GLY A 352 -9.48 -3.09 23.93
C GLY A 352 -8.81 -3.20 22.56
N LEU A 353 -8.68 -4.42 22.01
CA LEU A 353 -7.95 -4.61 20.75
C LEU A 353 -8.79 -4.28 19.52
N PHE A 354 -8.08 -3.92 18.46
CA PHE A 354 -8.67 -3.64 17.16
C PHE A 354 -8.57 -4.88 16.28
N ASN A 355 -9.54 -5.78 16.41
CA ASN A 355 -9.60 -6.99 15.60
C ASN A 355 -9.92 -6.65 14.14
N VAL A 356 -9.05 -7.04 13.21
CA VAL A 356 -9.17 -6.73 11.79
C VAL A 356 -9.84 -7.83 10.99
N THR A 357 -10.49 -7.45 9.89
CA THR A 357 -11.03 -8.41 8.92
C THR A 357 -9.91 -9.18 8.19
N ASP A 358 -10.24 -10.36 7.66
CA ASP A 358 -9.30 -11.18 6.88
C ASP A 358 -8.68 -10.43 5.68
N LYS A 359 -9.46 -9.55 5.03
CA LYS A 359 -8.99 -8.75 3.89
C LYS A 359 -7.87 -7.80 4.30
N VAL A 360 -8.01 -7.18 5.47
CA VAL A 360 -7.01 -6.27 6.04
C VAL A 360 -5.78 -7.06 6.49
N TYR A 361 -5.97 -8.22 7.13
CA TYR A 361 -4.86 -9.12 7.45
C TYR A 361 -4.07 -9.53 6.20
N LEU A 362 -4.75 -9.91 5.10
CA LEU A 362 -4.09 -10.29 3.84
C LEU A 362 -3.30 -9.14 3.20
N PHE A 363 -3.77 -7.90 3.36
CA PHE A 363 -3.02 -6.71 2.96
C PHE A 363 -1.69 -6.60 3.72
N PHE A 364 -1.72 -6.65 5.05
CA PHE A 364 -0.50 -6.61 5.87
C PHE A 364 0.40 -7.84 5.66
N ARG A 365 -0.18 -9.02 5.37
CA ARG A 365 0.56 -10.22 4.98
C ARG A 365 1.33 -10.05 3.68
N ALA A 366 0.74 -9.39 2.67
CA ALA A 366 1.44 -9.05 1.45
C ALA A 366 2.60 -8.08 1.72
N MET A 367 2.37 -7.08 2.57
CA MET A 367 3.42 -6.13 2.97
C MET A 367 4.57 -6.80 3.71
N GLU A 368 4.29 -7.69 4.66
CA GLU A 368 5.31 -8.39 5.45
C GLU A 368 6.23 -9.24 4.58
N LYS A 369 5.71 -9.91 3.54
CA LYS A 369 6.53 -10.68 2.59
C LYS A 369 7.59 -9.80 1.91
N ILE A 370 7.22 -8.57 1.56
CA ILE A 370 8.14 -7.61 0.94
C ILE A 370 9.14 -7.11 1.97
N VAL A 371 8.68 -6.74 3.17
CA VAL A 371 9.57 -6.33 4.27
C VAL A 371 10.61 -7.40 4.61
N ARG A 372 10.22 -8.67 4.70
CA ARG A 372 11.16 -9.79 4.94
C ARG A 372 12.16 -9.98 3.81
N SER A 373 11.73 -9.72 2.57
CA SER A 373 12.63 -9.80 1.41
C SER A 373 13.66 -8.68 1.37
N THR A 374 13.35 -7.51 1.94
CA THR A 374 14.26 -6.36 2.02
C THR A 374 15.03 -6.34 3.34
N ALA A 375 14.35 -6.17 4.47
CA ALA A 375 14.97 -6.11 5.79
C ALA A 375 15.41 -7.51 6.28
N ASN A 376 16.50 -8.02 5.72
CA ASN A 376 17.11 -9.30 6.08
C ASN A 376 18.58 -9.14 6.52
N ILE A 377 19.06 -10.13 7.28
CA ILE A 377 20.41 -10.13 7.86
C ILE A 377 21.50 -10.09 6.77
N GLN A 378 21.24 -10.67 5.59
CA GLN A 378 22.21 -10.67 4.50
C GLN A 378 22.46 -9.25 3.98
N GLN A 379 21.42 -8.43 3.82
CA GLN A 379 21.55 -7.03 3.41
C GLN A 379 22.30 -6.19 4.45
N LEU A 380 22.05 -6.43 5.75
CA LEU A 380 22.81 -5.77 6.83
C LEU A 380 24.29 -6.15 6.79
N ASN A 381 24.60 -7.44 6.65
CA ASN A 381 25.99 -7.93 6.61
C ASN A 381 26.77 -7.43 5.39
N GLN A 382 26.08 -7.10 4.30
CA GLN A 382 26.68 -6.50 3.10
C GLN A 382 26.91 -4.99 3.24
N GLY A 383 26.56 -4.37 4.37
CA GLY A 383 26.70 -2.93 4.59
C GLY A 383 25.69 -2.08 3.81
N ILE A 384 24.66 -2.70 3.22
CA ILE A 384 23.58 -2.04 2.46
C ILE A 384 22.45 -1.63 3.42
N ALA A 385 22.79 -1.15 4.61
CA ALA A 385 21.80 -0.73 5.60
C ALA A 385 21.18 0.65 5.28
N THR A 386 21.86 1.45 4.45
CA THR A 386 21.40 2.79 4.10
C THR A 386 20.31 2.71 3.02
N GLY A 387 19.11 3.23 3.36
CA GLY A 387 18.01 3.31 2.41
C GLY A 387 17.02 2.14 2.41
N ILE A 388 17.17 1.12 3.28
CA ILE A 388 16.25 -0.03 3.38
C ILE A 388 14.79 0.42 3.47
N LYS A 389 14.50 1.44 4.30
CA LYS A 389 13.14 1.99 4.44
C LYS A 389 12.59 2.49 3.09
N HIS A 390 13.38 3.28 2.36
CA HIS A 390 12.96 3.84 1.07
C HIS A 390 12.79 2.75 0.00
N GLU A 391 13.74 1.81 -0.06
CA GLU A 391 13.65 0.66 -0.97
C GLU A 391 12.40 -0.19 -0.68
N THR A 392 12.13 -0.45 0.60
CA THR A 392 10.97 -1.23 1.03
C THR A 392 9.67 -0.54 0.67
N ILE A 393 9.54 0.77 0.96
CA ILE A 393 8.36 1.56 0.57
C ILE A 393 8.18 1.54 -0.95
N SER A 394 9.25 1.78 -1.72
CA SER A 394 9.18 1.76 -3.18
C SER A 394 8.73 0.40 -3.71
N LYS A 395 9.22 -0.72 -3.15
CA LYS A 395 8.76 -2.06 -3.53
C LYS A 395 7.29 -2.28 -3.17
N LEU A 396 6.86 -1.88 -1.97
CA LEU A 396 5.47 -1.99 -1.53
C LEU A 396 4.50 -1.21 -2.44
N GLU A 397 4.86 0.02 -2.82
CA GLU A 397 4.05 0.88 -3.69
C GLU A 397 3.85 0.28 -5.08
N THR A 398 4.84 -0.46 -5.59
CA THR A 398 4.78 -1.10 -6.91
C THR A 398 4.29 -2.55 -6.89
N ASP A 399 4.12 -3.15 -5.70
CA ASP A 399 3.75 -4.56 -5.61
C ASP A 399 2.27 -4.79 -5.98
N PHE A 400 2.05 -5.76 -6.87
CA PHE A 400 0.72 -6.08 -7.38
C PHE A 400 -0.23 -6.57 -6.28
N LEU A 401 0.22 -7.44 -5.37
CA LEU A 401 -0.64 -8.01 -4.32
C LEU A 401 -1.00 -6.95 -3.26
N VAL A 402 -0.03 -6.12 -2.87
CA VAL A 402 -0.27 -4.98 -1.96
C VAL A 402 -1.34 -4.06 -2.56
N ASN A 403 -1.17 -3.62 -3.81
CA ASN A 403 -2.14 -2.76 -4.49
C ASN A 403 -3.51 -3.43 -4.67
N LYS A 404 -3.53 -4.73 -4.99
CA LYS A 404 -4.77 -5.51 -5.12
C LYS A 404 -5.55 -5.53 -3.82
N TYR A 405 -4.91 -5.86 -2.69
CA TYR A 405 -5.59 -5.89 -1.40
C TYR A 405 -5.95 -4.48 -0.92
N TRP A 406 -5.11 -3.48 -1.17
CA TRP A 406 -5.43 -2.07 -0.90
C TRP A 406 -6.77 -1.68 -1.52
N CYS A 407 -6.95 -1.97 -2.81
CA CYS A 407 -8.18 -1.64 -3.52
C CYS A 407 -9.43 -2.33 -2.95
N VAL A 408 -9.27 -3.50 -2.34
CA VAL A 408 -10.38 -4.21 -1.69
C VAL A 408 -10.74 -3.55 -0.35
N ILE A 409 -9.76 -3.09 0.42
CA ILE A 409 -9.98 -2.52 1.75
C ILE A 409 -10.26 -1.01 1.73
N ALA A 410 -9.88 -0.32 0.65
CA ALA A 410 -10.07 1.12 0.46
C ALA A 410 -11.14 1.44 -0.60
N CYS A 411 -12.03 0.49 -0.93
CA CYS A 411 -13.01 0.61 -2.01
C CYS A 411 -13.98 1.80 -1.86
N ASP A 412 -14.20 2.27 -0.63
CA ASP A 412 -15.12 3.36 -0.32
C ASP A 412 -14.49 4.75 -0.53
N ILE A 413 -13.19 4.81 -0.85
CA ILE A 413 -12.50 6.05 -1.19
C ILE A 413 -12.60 6.26 -2.71
N THR A 414 -13.52 7.12 -3.13
CA THR A 414 -13.70 7.48 -4.54
C THR A 414 -12.63 8.44 -5.06
N ASP A 415 -12.08 9.31 -4.20
CA ASP A 415 -10.99 10.20 -4.55
C ASP A 415 -9.64 9.46 -4.56
N GLU A 416 -9.08 9.31 -5.75
CA GLU A 416 -7.79 8.66 -5.99
C GLU A 416 -6.65 9.27 -5.16
N LYS A 417 -6.60 10.60 -5.04
CA LYS A 417 -5.54 11.27 -4.26
C LYS A 417 -5.65 10.96 -2.78
N ALA A 418 -6.87 10.97 -2.24
CA ALA A 418 -7.13 10.60 -0.86
C ALA A 418 -6.78 9.11 -0.60
N SER A 419 -7.11 8.22 -1.53
CA SER A 419 -6.80 6.79 -1.40
C SER A 419 -5.29 6.55 -1.35
N VAL A 420 -4.55 7.13 -2.29
CA VAL A 420 -3.08 7.04 -2.33
C VAL A 420 -2.45 7.65 -1.08
N ALA A 421 -2.92 8.82 -0.64
CA ALA A 421 -2.40 9.48 0.55
C ALA A 421 -2.62 8.63 1.82
N LEU A 422 -3.78 7.97 1.97
CA LEU A 422 -3.99 7.06 3.10
C LEU A 422 -3.08 5.83 2.99
N MET A 423 -2.94 5.24 1.80
CA MET A 423 -2.04 4.10 1.56
C MET A 423 -0.61 4.44 1.99
N GLU A 424 -0.07 5.57 1.53
CA GLU A 424 1.27 6.04 1.89
C GLU A 424 1.46 6.14 3.41
N LYS A 425 0.45 6.64 4.14
CA LYS A 425 0.50 6.69 5.61
C LYS A 425 0.52 5.30 6.23
N VAL A 426 -0.27 4.35 5.72
CA VAL A 426 -0.27 2.97 6.22
C VAL A 426 1.07 2.28 5.93
N LEU A 427 1.57 2.38 4.69
CA LEU A 427 2.85 1.80 4.28
C LEU A 427 4.00 2.37 5.11
N SER A 428 4.08 3.71 5.22
CA SER A 428 5.14 4.34 6.00
C SER A 428 5.08 3.95 7.47
N TYR A 429 3.88 3.84 8.07
CA TYR A 429 3.76 3.47 9.47
C TYR A 429 4.20 2.02 9.69
N TYR A 430 3.76 1.10 8.83
CA TYR A 430 4.16 -0.30 8.88
C TYR A 430 5.68 -0.47 8.73
N VAL A 431 6.28 0.15 7.71
CA VAL A 431 7.72 0.02 7.44
C VAL A 431 8.55 0.60 8.59
N ASN A 432 8.16 1.75 9.15
CA ASN A 432 8.84 2.31 10.32
C ASN A 432 8.83 1.34 11.50
N LEU A 433 7.66 0.80 11.83
CA LEU A 433 7.48 -0.15 12.93
C LEU A 433 8.35 -1.40 12.72
N ARG A 434 8.34 -1.98 11.52
CA ARG A 434 9.11 -3.19 11.21
C ARG A 434 10.61 -2.94 11.15
N CYS A 435 11.06 -1.84 10.54
CA CYS A 435 12.48 -1.50 10.50
C CYS A 435 13.06 -1.23 11.90
N LYS A 436 12.31 -0.54 12.79
CA LYS A 436 12.74 -0.36 14.19
C LYS A 436 12.83 -1.70 14.91
N ALA A 437 11.77 -2.52 14.87
CA ALA A 437 11.77 -3.84 15.50
C ALA A 437 12.89 -4.76 14.98
N PHE A 438 13.19 -4.68 13.68
CA PHE A 438 14.30 -5.42 13.08
C PHE A 438 15.67 -4.93 13.57
N ALA A 439 15.87 -3.61 13.66
CA ALA A 439 17.09 -3.03 14.20
C ALA A 439 17.29 -3.40 15.68
N ASP A 440 16.23 -3.32 16.49
CA ASP A 440 16.26 -3.66 17.91
C ASP A 440 16.62 -5.15 18.10
N ALA A 441 15.97 -6.04 17.36
CA ALA A 441 16.28 -7.48 17.40
C ALA A 441 17.73 -7.77 16.96
N TYR A 442 18.21 -7.09 15.92
CA TYR A 442 19.60 -7.22 15.46
C TYR A 442 20.60 -6.78 16.53
N MET A 443 20.36 -5.62 17.14
CA MET A 443 21.21 -5.09 18.22
C MET A 443 21.23 -6.02 19.43
N LEU A 444 20.08 -6.60 19.80
CA LEU A 444 20.01 -7.57 20.90
C LEU A 444 20.84 -8.82 20.62
N VAL A 445 20.74 -9.41 19.43
CA VAL A 445 21.50 -10.61 19.06
C VAL A 445 23.00 -10.32 19.02
N HIS A 446 23.41 -9.18 18.46
CA HIS A 446 24.82 -8.83 18.33
C HIS A 446 25.43 -8.38 19.67
N ASN A 447 24.68 -7.69 20.52
CA ASN A 447 25.14 -7.28 21.84
C ASN A 447 25.13 -8.43 22.85
N ALA A 448 24.23 -9.41 22.71
CA ALA A 448 24.26 -10.64 23.52
C ALA A 448 25.53 -11.46 23.23
N ALA A 449 26.01 -11.48 21.98
CA ALA A 449 27.30 -12.09 21.63
C ALA A 449 28.51 -11.32 22.22
N ALA A 450 28.38 -10.02 22.46
CA ALA A 450 29.42 -9.19 23.08
C ALA A 450 29.36 -9.16 24.63
N SER A 451 28.21 -9.45 25.23
CA SER A 451 27.99 -9.36 26.68
C SER A 451 28.17 -10.70 27.38
N LYS A 452 29.43 -11.07 27.69
CA LYS A 452 29.76 -12.10 28.70
C LYS A 452 29.36 -11.71 30.14
N LYS A 453 28.63 -10.61 30.34
CA LYS A 453 28.29 -10.07 31.67
C LYS A 453 27.14 -10.85 32.35
N GLY A 454 26.30 -11.57 31.60
CA GLY A 454 25.24 -12.41 32.16
C GLY A 454 25.72 -13.74 32.77
N GLU A 455 26.91 -14.22 32.38
CA GLU A 455 27.41 -15.53 32.80
C GLU A 455 27.83 -15.59 34.29
N LYS A 456 28.04 -14.43 34.92
CA LYS A 456 28.35 -14.34 36.37
C LYS A 456 27.11 -14.36 37.27
N SER A 457 25.93 -14.01 36.75
CA SER A 457 24.69 -14.03 37.55
C SER A 457 24.11 -15.45 37.68
N LEU A 458 24.25 -16.27 36.62
CA LEU A 458 23.80 -17.67 36.62
C LEU A 458 24.65 -18.62 37.48
N ARG A 459 25.91 -18.28 37.77
CA ARG A 459 26.75 -19.10 38.67
C ARG A 459 26.47 -18.87 40.16
N LYS A 460 25.74 -17.81 40.53
CA LYS A 460 25.40 -17.54 41.93
C LYS A 460 24.11 -18.24 42.37
N SER A 461 23.19 -18.50 41.45
CA SER A 461 21.94 -19.23 41.68
C SER A 461 22.09 -20.76 41.69
N LEU A 462 23.16 -21.32 41.09
CA LEU A 462 23.44 -22.76 41.14
C LEU A 462 24.22 -23.21 42.39
N ASN A 463 24.95 -22.31 43.06
CA ASN A 463 25.70 -22.63 44.29
C ASN A 463 24.92 -22.35 45.59
N SER A 464 23.68 -21.89 45.51
CA SER A 464 22.83 -21.59 46.68
C SER A 464 21.74 -22.65 46.93
N GLN A 465 21.76 -23.77 46.21
CA GLN A 465 20.86 -24.91 46.43
C GLN A 465 21.51 -26.15 47.07
N ASP A 466 22.81 -26.10 47.40
CA ASP A 466 23.47 -27.10 48.24
C ASP A 466 23.99 -26.44 49.52
N SER A 467 23.10 -26.16 50.48
CA SER A 467 23.40 -25.92 51.91
C SER A 467 22.15 -26.09 52.74
#